data_AF-A0A3B0YR27-F1
#
_entry.id   AF-A0A3B0YR27-F1
#
_cell.length_a   1.000
_cell.length_b   1.000
_cell.length_c   1.000
_cell.angle_alpha   90.00
_cell.angle_beta   90.00
_cell.angle_gamma   90.00
#
_symmetry.space_group_name_H-M   'P 1'
#
loop_
_entity.id
_entity.type
_entity.pdbx_description
1 polymer ?
#
loop_
_entity_poly.entity_id
_entity_poly.type
_entity_poly.pdbx_seq_one_letter_code
_entity_poly.pdbx_strand_id
1 'polypeptide(L)'
;MNVKTLYDKLWDAHVVRQGEDGTALIYIDRHLVHEVTSPQAFEGLRLAGRQPWRTDSVLAVPDHNVPTTDRSSGVAGIDDAVSRLQVETLDQNCEQFGITKFDMNDVRQGIVHVIGPEQGATLPGMTVVCGDSHTSTHGAFGALAFGIGTSEVEHVLATQCLIQKKSKNMQVRVEGELGAGVTAKDVVLAIIGEIGTAGGTGYAIEFAGSAIESLSVEGRMTVCNMAIEAGARAGMVAVDQATIDYVEGRPFAPQGEQWSQAVAAWRDLHSDADAQFDRVVSLKAEVIQPQLTWGTSPEMVVAINAKVPDPEQIDDTVKQNGMRKALAYMALE
;
A
#
# COMPACT_ATOMS: atom_id res chain seq x y z
N MET A 1 -25.87 14.15 -10.91
CA MET A 1 -24.65 13.33 -10.86
C MET A 1 -24.66 12.61 -9.52
N ASN A 2 -24.37 11.31 -9.48
CA ASN A 2 -24.19 10.62 -8.19
C ASN A 2 -22.89 11.14 -7.59
N VAL A 3 -22.97 11.68 -6.38
CA VAL A 3 -21.82 12.17 -5.61
C VAL A 3 -21.01 10.96 -5.13
N LYS A 4 -19.70 10.97 -5.36
CA LYS A 4 -18.82 9.80 -5.14
C LYS A 4 -17.59 10.16 -4.30
N THR A 5 -17.17 9.22 -3.46
CA THR A 5 -15.83 9.29 -2.85
C THR A 5 -14.75 8.97 -3.89
N LEU A 6 -13.47 9.23 -3.58
CA LEU A 6 -12.36 8.78 -4.40
C LEU A 6 -12.39 7.25 -4.57
N TYR A 7 -12.63 6.52 -3.47
CA TYR A 7 -12.74 5.07 -3.53
C TYR A 7 -13.88 4.60 -4.43
N ASP A 8 -15.03 5.28 -4.43
CA ASP A 8 -16.14 4.98 -5.33
C ASP A 8 -15.76 5.21 -6.80
N LYS A 9 -15.09 6.32 -7.11
CA LYS A 9 -14.60 6.61 -8.47
C LYS A 9 -13.62 5.54 -8.95
N LEU A 10 -12.65 5.18 -8.12
CA LEU A 10 -11.68 4.13 -8.42
C LEU A 10 -12.34 2.77 -8.56
N TRP A 11 -13.21 2.38 -7.64
CA TRP A 11 -13.91 1.10 -7.72
C TRP A 11 -14.75 1.00 -9.00
N ASP A 12 -15.61 1.98 -9.25
CA ASP A 12 -16.56 1.94 -10.36
C ASP A 12 -15.87 1.93 -11.73
N ALA A 13 -14.69 2.56 -11.85
CA ALA A 13 -13.90 2.54 -13.08
C ALA A 13 -13.35 1.16 -13.44
N HIS A 14 -13.21 0.25 -12.46
CA HIS A 14 -12.57 -1.05 -12.65
C HIS A 14 -13.52 -2.24 -12.52
N VAL A 15 -14.80 -2.04 -12.19
CA VAL A 15 -15.78 -3.13 -12.17
C VAL A 15 -16.01 -3.65 -13.58
N VAL A 16 -15.66 -4.90 -13.81
CA VAL A 16 -15.93 -5.64 -15.06
C VAL A 16 -17.33 -6.25 -15.03
N ARG A 17 -17.70 -6.84 -13.89
CA ARG A 17 -19.00 -7.46 -13.67
C ARG A 17 -19.33 -7.47 -12.19
N GLN A 18 -20.59 -7.25 -11.83
CA GLN A 18 -21.09 -7.40 -10.46
C GLN A 18 -22.18 -8.48 -10.39
N GLY A 19 -22.09 -9.34 -9.38
CA GLY A 19 -23.11 -10.33 -9.03
C GLY A 19 -24.20 -9.74 -8.14
N GLU A 20 -25.32 -10.46 -8.02
CA GLU A 20 -26.49 -10.04 -7.22
C GLU A 20 -26.18 -9.95 -5.72
N ASP A 21 -25.19 -10.70 -5.24
CA ASP A 21 -24.70 -10.71 -3.85
C ASP A 21 -23.77 -9.53 -3.52
N GLY A 22 -23.51 -8.66 -4.49
CA GLY A 22 -22.62 -7.51 -4.38
C GLY A 22 -21.14 -7.83 -4.61
N THR A 23 -20.79 -9.09 -4.85
CA THR A 23 -19.43 -9.49 -5.24
C THR A 23 -19.14 -9.02 -6.66
N ALA A 24 -17.98 -8.42 -6.89
CA ALA A 24 -17.59 -7.89 -8.19
C ALA A 24 -16.31 -8.54 -8.71
N LEU A 25 -16.22 -8.71 -10.02
CA LEU A 25 -14.98 -8.92 -10.73
C LEU A 25 -14.41 -7.55 -11.09
N ILE A 26 -13.22 -7.23 -10.59
CA ILE A 26 -12.52 -5.98 -10.86
C ILE A 26 -11.29 -6.22 -11.74
N TYR A 27 -11.01 -5.30 -12.66
CA TYR A 27 -9.82 -5.30 -13.48
C TYR A 27 -8.61 -4.79 -12.70
N ILE A 28 -7.43 -5.37 -12.95
CA ILE A 28 -6.15 -5.03 -12.33
C ILE A 28 -5.22 -4.42 -13.38
N ASP A 29 -4.82 -3.16 -13.20
CA ASP A 29 -3.94 -2.46 -14.15
C ASP A 29 -2.46 -2.81 -13.96
N ARG A 30 -2.03 -2.95 -12.71
CA ARG A 30 -0.63 -3.22 -12.36
C ARG A 30 -0.54 -4.35 -11.35
N HIS A 31 0.27 -5.35 -11.69
CA HIS A 31 0.65 -6.43 -10.79
C HIS A 31 2.14 -6.34 -10.50
N LEU A 32 2.49 -6.01 -9.27
CA LEU A 32 3.86 -6.07 -8.80
C LEU A 32 4.12 -7.46 -8.23
N VAL A 33 5.26 -8.06 -8.56
CA VAL A 33 5.63 -9.40 -8.08
C VAL A 33 7.05 -9.43 -7.54
N HIS A 34 7.25 -10.25 -6.53
CA HIS A 34 8.54 -10.46 -5.87
C HIS A 34 8.76 -11.96 -5.63
N GLU A 35 9.92 -12.33 -5.14
CA GLU A 35 10.43 -13.70 -5.08
C GLU A 35 9.78 -14.59 -4.00
N VAL A 36 9.09 -14.00 -3.03
CA VAL A 36 8.56 -14.76 -1.88
C VAL A 36 7.21 -15.39 -2.21
N THR A 37 6.29 -14.63 -2.80
CA THR A 37 4.88 -15.04 -2.97
C THR A 37 4.53 -15.46 -4.38
N SER A 38 5.33 -15.06 -5.38
CA SER A 38 5.07 -15.36 -6.80
C SER A 38 5.44 -16.78 -7.29
N PRO A 39 6.41 -17.53 -6.70
CA PRO A 39 6.84 -18.83 -7.26
C PRO A 39 5.70 -19.85 -7.45
N GLN A 40 4.83 -20.00 -6.46
CA GLN A 40 3.71 -20.94 -6.51
C GLN A 40 2.68 -20.55 -7.58
N ALA A 41 2.45 -19.25 -7.77
CA ALA A 41 1.52 -18.76 -8.79
C ALA A 41 2.03 -19.08 -10.20
N PHE A 42 3.33 -18.89 -10.46
CA PHE A 42 3.94 -19.26 -11.74
C PHE A 42 3.92 -20.77 -11.99
N GLU A 43 4.15 -21.58 -10.95
CA GLU A 43 4.01 -23.03 -11.06
C GLU A 43 2.55 -23.45 -11.36
N GLY A 44 1.57 -22.80 -10.73
CA GLY A 44 0.15 -23.01 -11.02
C GLY A 44 -0.18 -22.77 -12.50
N LEU A 45 0.31 -21.67 -13.08
CA LEU A 45 0.18 -21.40 -14.52
C LEU A 45 0.82 -22.51 -15.36
N ARG A 46 2.03 -22.95 -15.00
CA ARG A 46 2.79 -23.99 -15.72
C ARG A 46 2.03 -25.31 -15.72
N LEU A 47 1.56 -25.76 -14.56
CA LEU A 47 0.78 -27.00 -14.41
C LEU A 47 -0.55 -26.93 -15.15
N ALA A 48 -1.19 -25.77 -15.21
CA ALA A 48 -2.44 -25.55 -15.93
C ALA A 48 -2.25 -25.29 -17.44
N GLY A 49 -1.02 -25.20 -17.94
CA GLY A 49 -0.72 -24.85 -19.34
C GLY A 49 -1.17 -23.44 -19.73
N ARG A 50 -1.17 -22.49 -18.78
CA ARG A 50 -1.60 -21.11 -18.97
C ARG A 50 -0.41 -20.17 -19.16
N GLN A 51 -0.66 -19.06 -19.87
CA GLN A 51 0.25 -17.93 -19.98
C GLN A 51 -0.34 -16.74 -19.22
N PRO A 52 0.50 -15.82 -18.71
CA PRO A 52 0.01 -14.56 -18.23
C PRO A 52 -0.81 -13.85 -19.32
N TRP A 53 -1.98 -13.32 -18.96
CA TRP A 53 -2.88 -12.64 -19.88
C TRP A 53 -2.25 -11.39 -20.50
N ARG A 54 -1.53 -10.64 -19.67
CA ARG A 54 -0.95 -9.35 -20.04
C ARG A 54 0.37 -9.15 -19.31
N THR A 55 1.49 -9.37 -19.98
CA THR A 55 2.82 -9.32 -19.36
C THR A 55 3.32 -7.90 -19.11
N ASP A 56 2.90 -6.91 -19.91
CA ASP A 56 3.28 -5.49 -19.75
C ASP A 56 2.66 -4.84 -18.49
N SER A 57 1.57 -5.40 -17.95
CA SER A 57 1.02 -5.01 -16.65
C SER A 57 1.77 -5.61 -15.45
N VAL A 58 2.71 -6.54 -15.66
CA VAL A 58 3.46 -7.18 -14.58
C VAL A 58 4.86 -6.60 -14.48
N LEU A 59 5.27 -6.19 -13.27
CA LEU A 59 6.62 -5.73 -12.98
C LEU A 59 7.18 -6.51 -11.80
N ALA A 60 8.34 -7.13 -12.02
CA ALA A 60 9.01 -7.96 -11.03
C ALA A 60 10.24 -7.27 -10.44
N VAL A 61 10.49 -7.51 -9.15
CA VAL A 61 11.73 -7.09 -8.48
C VAL A 61 12.01 -8.04 -7.32
N PRO A 62 13.26 -8.50 -7.12
CA PRO A 62 13.64 -9.15 -5.88
C PRO A 62 13.92 -8.09 -4.80
N ASP A 63 13.34 -8.21 -3.61
CA ASP A 63 13.57 -7.24 -2.52
C ASP A 63 13.55 -7.79 -1.09
N HIS A 64 12.91 -8.94 -0.82
CA HIS A 64 12.85 -9.52 0.54
C HIS A 64 14.09 -10.33 0.90
N ASN A 65 14.71 -11.00 -0.07
CA ASN A 65 15.81 -11.95 0.07
C ASN A 65 17.13 -11.43 -0.53
N VAL A 66 17.21 -10.13 -0.79
CA VAL A 66 18.42 -9.47 -1.28
C VAL A 66 19.32 -9.10 -0.09
N PRO A 67 20.59 -9.55 -0.06
CA PRO A 67 21.50 -9.20 1.03
C PRO A 67 21.73 -7.69 1.14
N THR A 68 21.78 -7.19 2.38
CA THR A 68 22.19 -5.80 2.68
C THR A 68 23.72 -5.62 2.72
N THR A 69 24.46 -6.71 2.57
CA THR A 69 25.93 -6.78 2.56
C THR A 69 26.46 -6.84 1.12
N ASP A 70 27.64 -7.44 0.89
CA ASP A 70 28.25 -7.49 -0.43
C ASP A 70 27.36 -8.19 -1.48
N ARG A 71 27.13 -7.49 -2.60
CA ARG A 71 26.28 -7.91 -3.72
C ARG A 71 27.07 -8.12 -5.00
N SER A 72 28.41 -8.00 -4.97
CA SER A 72 29.24 -8.04 -6.19
C SER A 72 29.11 -9.34 -6.98
N SER A 73 28.82 -10.44 -6.29
CA SER A 73 28.66 -11.78 -6.88
C SER A 73 27.24 -12.05 -7.40
N GLY A 74 26.36 -11.05 -7.39
CA GLY A 74 24.97 -11.23 -7.81
C GLY A 74 24.24 -12.28 -6.97
N VAL A 75 23.24 -12.94 -7.55
CA VAL A 75 22.41 -13.96 -6.89
C VAL A 75 23.25 -15.11 -6.32
N ALA A 76 24.36 -15.46 -6.98
CA ALA A 76 25.28 -16.50 -6.52
C ALA A 76 25.98 -16.15 -5.20
N GLY A 77 26.02 -14.87 -4.83
CA GLY A 77 26.56 -14.38 -3.55
C GLY A 77 25.60 -14.47 -2.37
N ILE A 78 24.35 -14.91 -2.57
CA ILE A 78 23.39 -15.10 -1.48
C ILE A 78 23.77 -16.37 -0.71
N ASP A 79 24.21 -16.21 0.54
CA ASP A 79 24.68 -17.31 1.39
C ASP A 79 23.54 -18.27 1.78
N ASP A 80 22.38 -17.72 2.15
CA ASP A 80 21.22 -18.51 2.52
C ASP A 80 20.61 -19.21 1.29
N ALA A 81 20.61 -20.54 1.31
CA ALA A 81 20.20 -21.35 0.17
C ALA A 81 18.72 -21.18 -0.19
N VAL A 82 17.85 -20.89 0.80
CA VAL A 82 16.41 -20.68 0.57
C VAL A 82 16.20 -19.34 -0.12
N SER A 83 16.82 -18.28 0.40
CA SER A 83 16.81 -16.93 -0.17
C SER A 83 17.33 -16.95 -1.61
N ARG A 84 18.46 -17.62 -1.85
CA ARG A 84 19.03 -17.76 -3.20
C ARG A 84 18.06 -18.46 -4.15
N LEU A 85 17.49 -19.60 -3.72
CA LEU A 85 16.55 -20.35 -4.54
C LEU A 85 15.32 -19.52 -4.91
N GLN A 86 14.79 -18.71 -4.00
CA GLN A 86 13.63 -17.85 -4.30
C GLN A 86 13.96 -16.81 -5.36
N VAL A 87 15.11 -16.14 -5.26
CA VAL A 87 15.55 -15.15 -6.26
C VAL A 87 15.81 -15.82 -7.62
N GLU A 88 16.53 -16.95 -7.65
CA GLU A 88 16.76 -17.73 -8.88
C GLU A 88 15.45 -18.20 -9.53
N THR A 89 14.45 -18.55 -8.70
CA THR A 89 13.13 -18.97 -9.18
C THR A 89 12.37 -17.80 -9.80
N LEU A 90 12.46 -16.60 -9.22
CA LEU A 90 11.90 -15.40 -9.83
C LEU A 90 12.56 -15.10 -11.18
N ASP A 91 13.88 -15.23 -11.27
CA ASP A 91 14.65 -15.03 -12.50
C ASP A 91 14.15 -15.95 -13.61
N GLN A 92 14.07 -17.25 -13.32
CA GLN A 92 13.60 -18.28 -14.27
C GLN A 92 12.15 -18.04 -14.70
N ASN A 93 11.27 -17.68 -13.77
CA ASN A 93 9.87 -17.40 -14.09
C ASN A 93 9.74 -16.16 -14.98
N CYS A 94 10.46 -15.08 -14.68
CA CYS A 94 10.41 -13.87 -15.49
C CYS A 94 10.94 -14.11 -16.91
N GLU A 95 12.04 -14.86 -17.05
CA GLU A 95 12.58 -15.24 -18.35
C GLU A 95 11.60 -16.12 -19.13
N GLN A 96 11.05 -17.16 -18.50
CA GLN A 96 10.14 -18.10 -19.15
C GLN A 96 8.85 -17.42 -19.64
N PHE A 97 8.27 -16.52 -18.84
CA PHE A 97 7.00 -15.89 -19.12
C PHE A 97 7.12 -14.50 -19.79
N GLY A 98 8.35 -14.03 -20.04
CA GLY A 98 8.60 -12.73 -20.66
C GLY A 98 8.12 -11.54 -19.81
N ILE A 99 8.33 -11.61 -18.51
CA ILE A 99 7.95 -10.55 -17.56
C ILE A 99 9.10 -9.58 -17.36
N THR A 100 8.80 -8.29 -17.36
CA THR A 100 9.80 -7.26 -17.06
C THR A 100 10.20 -7.37 -15.59
N LYS A 101 11.50 -7.50 -15.35
CA LYS A 101 12.08 -7.62 -14.01
C LYS A 101 13.24 -6.64 -13.87
N PHE A 102 13.33 -5.97 -12.72
CA PHE A 102 14.58 -5.31 -12.32
C PHE A 102 15.45 -6.32 -11.60
N ASP A 103 16.54 -6.71 -12.24
CA ASP A 103 17.49 -7.67 -11.69
C ASP A 103 18.09 -7.18 -10.37
N MET A 104 18.62 -8.11 -9.58
CA MET A 104 19.26 -7.77 -8.31
C MET A 104 20.42 -6.76 -8.48
N ASN A 105 21.06 -6.68 -9.64
CA ASN A 105 22.16 -5.71 -9.87
C ASN A 105 21.73 -4.48 -10.67
N ASP A 106 20.44 -4.34 -10.98
CA ASP A 106 19.90 -3.15 -11.63
C ASP A 106 19.90 -1.97 -10.65
N VAL A 107 20.29 -0.78 -11.12
CA VAL A 107 20.30 0.44 -10.30
C VAL A 107 18.90 0.84 -9.81
N ARG A 108 17.85 0.37 -10.50
CA ARG A 108 16.45 0.61 -10.16
C ARG A 108 15.91 -0.40 -9.15
N GLN A 109 16.67 -1.45 -8.83
CA GLN A 109 16.24 -2.43 -7.84
C GLN A 109 16.15 -1.77 -6.46
N GLY A 110 15.06 -2.08 -5.76
CA GLY A 110 14.75 -1.56 -4.43
C GLY A 110 13.45 -2.18 -3.93
N ILE A 111 12.94 -1.68 -2.81
CA ILE A 111 11.69 -2.16 -2.21
C ILE A 111 10.54 -2.01 -3.23
N VAL A 112 9.73 -3.06 -3.40
CA VAL A 112 8.69 -3.14 -4.44
C VAL A 112 7.70 -1.98 -4.42
N HIS A 113 7.38 -1.46 -3.24
CA HIS A 113 6.47 -0.32 -3.06
C HIS A 113 7.12 1.06 -3.29
N VAL A 114 8.44 1.11 -3.40
CA VAL A 114 9.22 2.32 -3.70
C VAL A 114 9.53 2.38 -5.20
N ILE A 115 10.00 1.27 -5.77
CA ILE A 115 10.36 1.22 -7.20
C ILE A 115 9.15 1.44 -8.12
N GLY A 116 7.95 1.01 -7.71
CA GLY A 116 6.74 1.21 -8.50
C GLY A 116 6.51 2.69 -8.84
N PRO A 117 6.36 3.56 -7.83
CA PRO A 117 6.26 5.00 -8.03
C PRO A 117 7.50 5.64 -8.66
N GLU A 118 8.71 5.28 -8.22
CA GLU A 118 9.95 5.88 -8.73
C GLU A 118 10.13 5.68 -10.24
N GLN A 119 9.63 4.56 -10.77
CA GLN A 119 9.67 4.26 -12.19
C GLN A 119 8.40 4.73 -12.93
N GLY A 120 7.38 5.23 -12.23
CA GLY A 120 6.07 5.58 -12.81
C GLY A 120 5.22 4.37 -13.19
N ALA A 121 5.52 3.19 -12.64
CA ALA A 121 4.72 1.98 -12.83
C ALA A 121 3.40 2.02 -12.03
N THR A 122 3.35 2.89 -11.01
CA THR A 122 2.17 3.28 -10.26
C THR A 122 1.74 4.66 -10.75
N LEU A 123 0.56 4.75 -11.35
CA LEU A 123 -0.03 6.00 -11.83
C LEU A 123 -1.39 6.24 -11.18
N PRO A 124 -1.84 7.51 -11.09
CA PRO A 124 -3.15 7.80 -10.54
C PRO A 124 -4.27 7.10 -11.30
N GLY A 125 -5.27 6.65 -10.54
CA GLY A 125 -6.44 5.96 -11.07
C GLY A 125 -6.29 4.45 -11.20
N MET A 126 -5.08 3.90 -11.09
CA MET A 126 -4.86 2.45 -11.29
C MET A 126 -5.42 1.59 -10.16
N THR A 127 -5.79 0.34 -10.49
CA THR A 127 -5.77 -0.78 -9.54
C THR A 127 -4.39 -1.43 -9.50
N VAL A 128 -3.78 -1.49 -8.30
CA VAL A 128 -2.42 -2.00 -8.10
C VAL A 128 -2.44 -3.12 -7.06
N VAL A 129 -1.92 -4.29 -7.41
CA VAL A 129 -1.85 -5.44 -6.49
C VAL A 129 -0.45 -6.02 -6.42
N CYS A 130 -0.12 -6.60 -5.28
CA CYS A 130 1.11 -7.36 -5.04
C CYS A 130 0.85 -8.44 -4.00
N GLY A 131 1.64 -9.50 -3.99
CA GLY A 131 1.65 -10.50 -2.93
C GLY A 131 2.20 -10.00 -1.58
N ASP A 132 2.14 -8.69 -1.32
CA ASP A 132 2.67 -8.03 -0.13
C ASP A 132 1.56 -7.19 0.54
N SER A 133 1.50 -7.21 1.87
CA SER A 133 0.47 -6.51 2.66
C SER A 133 0.50 -4.99 2.49
N HIS A 134 1.68 -4.41 2.29
CA HIS A 134 1.91 -2.97 2.28
C HIS A 134 1.70 -2.33 0.90
N THR A 135 1.09 -3.08 -0.03
CA THR A 135 0.68 -2.58 -1.35
C THR A 135 -0.21 -1.33 -1.27
N SER A 136 -0.90 -1.12 -0.15
CA SER A 136 -1.65 0.10 0.13
C SER A 136 -0.82 1.39 -0.02
N THR A 137 0.51 1.32 0.11
CA THR A 137 1.46 2.43 -0.15
C THR A 137 1.14 3.19 -1.46
N HIS A 138 0.77 2.46 -2.51
CA HIS A 138 0.52 3.03 -3.84
C HIS A 138 -0.74 3.90 -3.88
N GLY A 139 -1.64 3.81 -2.89
CA GLY A 139 -2.81 4.68 -2.82
C GLY A 139 -2.49 6.15 -2.55
N ALA A 140 -1.25 6.47 -2.15
CA ALA A 140 -0.74 7.84 -2.10
C ALA A 140 -0.81 8.58 -3.45
N PHE A 141 -0.94 7.83 -4.54
CA PHE A 141 -1.08 8.34 -5.90
C PHE A 141 -2.54 8.43 -6.37
N GLY A 142 -3.53 8.27 -5.47
CA GLY A 142 -4.93 8.15 -5.87
C GLY A 142 -5.19 6.87 -6.65
N ALA A 143 -4.55 5.77 -6.26
CA ALA A 143 -4.73 4.43 -6.82
C ALA A 143 -5.49 3.52 -5.84
N LEU A 144 -6.24 2.55 -6.35
CA LEU A 144 -6.83 1.49 -5.53
C LEU A 144 -5.82 0.36 -5.40
N ALA A 145 -5.05 0.39 -4.32
CA ALA A 145 -3.94 -0.53 -4.11
C ALA A 145 -4.10 -1.39 -2.85
N PHE A 146 -3.90 -2.70 -2.98
CA PHE A 146 -4.07 -3.65 -1.88
C PHE A 146 -3.30 -4.95 -2.07
N GLY A 147 -2.88 -5.55 -0.96
CA GLY A 147 -2.19 -6.84 -0.95
C GLY A 147 -3.12 -8.01 -1.27
N ILE A 148 -2.59 -9.02 -1.94
CA ILE A 148 -3.31 -10.21 -2.38
C ILE A 148 -2.59 -11.50 -1.96
N GLY A 149 -3.35 -12.60 -1.83
CA GLY A 149 -2.77 -13.90 -1.51
C GLY A 149 -2.15 -14.61 -2.72
N THR A 150 -1.34 -15.63 -2.50
CA THR A 150 -0.68 -16.41 -3.57
C THR A 150 -1.64 -16.96 -4.63
N SER A 151 -2.82 -17.45 -4.22
CA SER A 151 -3.83 -17.91 -5.18
C SER A 151 -4.39 -16.76 -6.02
N GLU A 152 -4.53 -15.57 -5.45
CA GLU A 152 -4.97 -14.38 -6.18
C GLU A 152 -3.87 -13.90 -7.15
N VAL A 153 -2.59 -14.03 -6.80
CA VAL A 153 -1.46 -13.73 -7.71
C VAL A 153 -1.58 -14.55 -9.00
N GLU A 154 -1.85 -15.87 -8.90
CA GLU A 154 -2.09 -16.71 -10.08
C GLU A 154 -3.28 -16.21 -10.90
N HIS A 155 -4.40 -15.87 -10.24
CA HIS A 155 -5.60 -15.40 -10.92
C HIS A 155 -5.37 -14.09 -11.68
N VAL A 156 -4.65 -13.14 -11.10
CA VAL A 156 -4.30 -11.89 -11.77
C VAL A 156 -3.42 -12.19 -12.97
N LEU A 157 -2.35 -12.98 -12.80
CA LEU A 157 -1.51 -13.36 -13.94
C LEU A 157 -2.34 -14.00 -15.06
N ALA A 158 -3.25 -14.92 -14.73
CA ALA A 158 -4.04 -15.63 -15.72
C ALA A 158 -5.15 -14.79 -16.40
N THR A 159 -5.67 -13.73 -15.75
CA THR A 159 -6.93 -13.08 -16.18
C THR A 159 -6.95 -11.55 -16.12
N GLN A 160 -5.97 -10.92 -15.45
CA GLN A 160 -5.99 -9.51 -15.03
C GLN A 160 -7.22 -9.10 -14.20
N CYS A 161 -7.91 -10.04 -13.57
CA CYS A 161 -9.09 -9.74 -12.78
C CYS A 161 -9.06 -10.41 -11.41
N LEU A 162 -9.73 -9.80 -10.44
CA LEU A 162 -9.96 -10.36 -9.11
C LEU A 162 -11.41 -10.27 -8.70
N ILE A 163 -11.85 -11.29 -7.98
CA ILE A 163 -13.15 -11.28 -7.31
C ILE A 163 -12.97 -10.54 -5.98
N GLN A 164 -13.68 -9.42 -5.80
CA GLN A 164 -13.63 -8.61 -4.60
C GLN A 164 -15.04 -8.23 -4.14
N LYS A 165 -15.18 -7.99 -2.83
CA LYS A 165 -16.37 -7.34 -2.26
C LYS A 165 -16.00 -5.91 -1.91
N LYS A 166 -16.82 -4.95 -2.33
CA LYS A 166 -16.57 -3.53 -2.07
C LYS A 166 -16.54 -3.28 -0.56
N SER A 167 -15.50 -2.57 -0.10
CA SER A 167 -15.38 -2.12 1.28
C SER A 167 -16.30 -0.92 1.54
N LYS A 168 -16.48 -0.57 2.82
CA LYS A 168 -17.13 0.68 3.21
C LYS A 168 -16.15 1.85 3.06
N ASN A 169 -16.68 3.06 2.92
CA ASN A 169 -15.90 4.30 2.83
C ASN A 169 -15.56 4.82 4.23
N MET A 170 -14.29 4.98 4.57
CA MET A 170 -13.84 5.68 5.77
C MET A 170 -13.00 6.89 5.40
N GLN A 171 -13.25 8.04 6.02
CA GLN A 171 -12.38 9.20 5.91
C GLN A 171 -11.64 9.42 7.22
N VAL A 172 -10.31 9.56 7.14
CA VAL A 172 -9.49 10.07 8.25
C VAL A 172 -9.02 11.46 7.85
N ARG A 173 -9.55 12.47 8.53
CA ARG A 173 -9.34 13.89 8.24
C ARG A 173 -8.40 14.50 9.27
N VAL A 174 -7.21 14.94 8.84
CA VAL A 174 -6.23 15.60 9.70
C VAL A 174 -6.10 17.06 9.27
N GLU A 175 -6.63 17.97 10.10
CA GLU A 175 -6.69 19.40 9.79
C GLU A 175 -5.73 20.22 10.63
N GLY A 176 -5.21 21.29 10.05
CA GLY A 176 -4.26 22.20 10.69
C GLY A 176 -2.83 22.08 10.15
N GLU A 177 -1.90 22.69 10.87
CA GLU A 177 -0.46 22.68 10.57
C GLU A 177 0.29 21.73 11.51
N LEU A 178 1.19 20.92 10.95
CA LEU A 178 2.03 20.02 11.73
C LEU A 178 3.08 20.81 12.53
N GLY A 179 3.27 20.43 13.80
CA GLY A 179 4.27 21.03 14.67
C GLY A 179 5.71 20.74 14.23
N ALA A 180 6.67 21.48 14.79
CA ALA A 180 8.09 21.26 14.51
C ALA A 180 8.53 19.84 14.87
N GLY A 181 9.21 19.16 13.94
CA GLY A 181 9.71 17.79 14.12
C GLY A 181 8.64 16.71 13.94
N VAL A 182 7.39 17.07 13.63
CA VAL A 182 6.31 16.13 13.32
C VAL A 182 6.34 15.81 11.83
N THR A 183 6.31 14.52 11.51
CA THR A 183 6.43 13.98 10.15
C THR A 183 5.20 13.14 9.80
N ALA A 184 5.12 12.68 8.55
CA ALA A 184 4.08 11.75 8.10
C ALA A 184 3.99 10.48 8.96
N LYS A 185 5.13 10.00 9.48
CA LYS A 185 5.17 8.82 10.36
C LYS A 185 4.44 9.09 11.67
N ASP A 186 4.62 10.28 12.24
CA ASP A 186 3.94 10.68 13.47
C ASP A 186 2.44 10.84 13.25
N VAL A 187 2.05 11.37 12.09
CA VAL A 187 0.63 11.49 11.69
C VAL A 187 -0.04 10.12 11.63
N VAL A 188 0.55 9.16 10.91
CA VAL A 188 -0.09 7.84 10.78
C VAL A 188 -0.05 7.03 12.07
N LEU A 189 1.00 7.18 12.89
CA LEU A 189 1.04 6.59 14.23
C LEU A 189 -0.05 7.19 15.14
N ALA A 190 -0.27 8.49 15.11
CA ALA A 190 -1.36 9.13 15.86
C ALA A 190 -2.74 8.63 15.38
N ILE A 191 -2.93 8.47 14.07
CA ILE A 191 -4.16 7.88 13.50
C ILE A 191 -4.36 6.46 14.03
N ILE A 192 -3.34 5.60 13.97
CA ILE A 192 -3.42 4.20 14.44
C ILE A 192 -3.66 4.14 15.95
N GLY A 193 -3.05 5.04 16.73
CA GLY A 193 -3.31 5.16 18.16
C GLY A 193 -4.77 5.52 18.48
N GLU A 194 -5.38 6.40 17.68
CA GLU A 194 -6.78 6.83 17.84
C GLU A 194 -7.78 5.74 17.45
N ILE A 195 -7.56 5.07 16.31
CA ILE A 195 -8.56 4.11 15.77
C ILE A 195 -8.27 2.66 16.12
N GLY A 196 -7.06 2.35 16.58
CA GLY A 196 -6.57 1.00 16.86
C GLY A 196 -6.27 0.19 15.59
N THR A 197 -5.65 -0.97 15.79
CA THR A 197 -5.27 -1.91 14.73
C THR A 197 -6.46 -2.56 13.99
N ALA A 198 -7.65 -2.53 14.58
CA ALA A 198 -8.89 -2.98 13.96
C ALA A 198 -9.78 -1.83 13.47
N GLY A 199 -9.32 -0.58 13.56
CA GLY A 199 -10.13 0.62 13.30
C GLY A 199 -10.64 0.72 11.86
N GLY A 200 -9.85 0.26 10.90
CA GLY A 200 -10.14 0.26 9.47
C GLY A 200 -10.71 -1.06 8.93
N THR A 201 -10.97 -2.06 9.79
CA THR A 201 -11.44 -3.37 9.32
C THR A 201 -12.77 -3.26 8.57
N GLY A 202 -12.77 -3.72 7.31
CA GLY A 202 -13.93 -3.65 6.41
C GLY A 202 -14.09 -2.33 5.66
N TYR A 203 -13.16 -1.39 5.83
CA TYR A 203 -13.15 -0.08 5.16
C TYR A 203 -11.98 0.06 4.18
N ALA A 204 -12.17 0.90 3.17
CA ALA A 204 -11.10 1.59 2.47
C ALA A 204 -10.95 2.98 3.09
N ILE A 205 -9.73 3.37 3.45
CA ILE A 205 -9.47 4.64 4.12
C ILE A 205 -9.05 5.71 3.10
N GLU A 206 -9.75 6.83 3.08
CA GLU A 206 -9.31 8.06 2.45
C GLU A 206 -8.67 8.97 3.50
N PHE A 207 -7.39 9.27 3.34
CA PHE A 207 -6.67 10.23 4.19
C PHE A 207 -6.79 11.61 3.56
N ALA A 208 -7.32 12.57 4.32
CA ALA A 208 -7.66 13.91 3.84
C ALA A 208 -7.36 14.99 4.88
N GLY A 209 -7.55 16.26 4.50
CA GLY A 209 -7.35 17.43 5.34
C GLY A 209 -6.00 18.11 5.10
N SER A 210 -5.89 19.37 5.52
CA SER A 210 -4.77 20.24 5.16
C SER A 210 -3.41 19.66 5.54
N ALA A 211 -3.33 18.91 6.64
CA ALA A 211 -2.07 18.31 7.07
C ALA A 211 -1.62 17.20 6.11
N ILE A 212 -2.54 16.35 5.62
CA ILE A 212 -2.24 15.29 4.65
C ILE A 212 -1.86 15.90 3.30
N GLU A 213 -2.59 16.91 2.86
CA GLU A 213 -2.30 17.64 1.61
C GLU A 213 -0.93 18.33 1.65
N SER A 214 -0.52 18.85 2.81
CA SER A 214 0.79 19.49 2.99
C SER A 214 1.99 18.53 2.95
N LEU A 215 1.76 17.22 3.09
CA LEU A 215 2.84 16.22 3.01
C LEU A 215 3.40 16.13 1.59
N SER A 216 4.70 15.82 1.49
CA SER A 216 5.26 15.33 0.22
C SER A 216 4.57 14.04 -0.21
N VAL A 217 4.69 13.67 -1.49
CA VAL A 217 4.13 12.42 -2.01
C VAL A 217 4.68 11.20 -1.27
N GLU A 218 5.97 11.21 -0.91
CA GLU A 218 6.60 10.18 -0.08
C GLU A 218 6.07 10.17 1.36
N GLY A 219 5.72 11.34 1.90
CA GLY A 219 4.99 11.45 3.16
C GLY A 219 3.62 10.78 3.07
N ARG A 220 2.87 11.01 1.98
CA ARG A 220 1.60 10.33 1.73
C ARG A 220 1.78 8.83 1.56
N MET A 221 2.85 8.38 0.90
CA MET A 221 3.23 6.97 0.82
C MET A 221 3.41 6.37 2.21
N THR A 222 4.07 7.08 3.14
CA THR A 222 4.22 6.64 4.54
C THR A 222 2.86 6.44 5.24
N VAL A 223 1.91 7.37 5.02
CA VAL A 223 0.56 7.27 5.60
C VAL A 223 -0.22 6.09 4.99
N CYS A 224 -0.24 5.96 3.67
CA CYS A 224 -0.95 4.88 2.98
C CYS A 224 -0.32 3.50 3.22
N ASN A 225 1.01 3.44 3.37
CA ASN A 225 1.73 2.21 3.72
C ASN A 225 1.19 1.59 5.00
N MET A 226 0.94 2.42 6.02
CA MET A 226 0.48 1.94 7.32
C MET A 226 -1.05 1.83 7.45
N ALA A 227 -1.79 1.89 6.35
CA ALA A 227 -3.24 1.62 6.36
C ALA A 227 -3.55 0.18 6.83
N ILE A 228 -2.65 -0.77 6.53
CA ILE A 228 -2.80 -2.17 6.95
C ILE A 228 -2.61 -2.34 8.46
N GLU A 229 -1.72 -1.59 9.09
CA GLU A 229 -1.57 -1.54 10.55
C GLU A 229 -2.78 -0.91 11.25
N ALA A 230 -3.53 -0.04 10.56
CA ALA A 230 -4.84 0.44 11.00
C ALA A 230 -5.99 -0.56 10.73
N GLY A 231 -5.70 -1.69 10.07
CA GLY A 231 -6.66 -2.75 9.78
C GLY A 231 -7.42 -2.58 8.46
N ALA A 232 -7.05 -1.62 7.61
CA ALA A 232 -7.64 -1.41 6.29
C ALA A 232 -6.74 -1.99 5.18
N ARG A 233 -7.31 -2.73 4.23
CA ARG A 233 -6.54 -3.31 3.11
C ARG A 233 -6.10 -2.27 2.09
N ALA A 234 -6.76 -1.11 2.05
CA ALA A 234 -6.48 -0.03 1.12
C ALA A 234 -6.56 1.32 1.86
N GLY A 235 -5.61 2.19 1.53
CA GLY A 235 -5.54 3.56 2.01
C GLY A 235 -5.15 4.48 0.86
N MET A 236 -5.82 5.62 0.68
CA MET A 236 -5.61 6.50 -0.47
C MET A 236 -5.65 7.98 -0.12
N VAL A 237 -4.96 8.78 -0.94
CA VAL A 237 -4.99 10.26 -0.89
C VAL A 237 -5.44 10.78 -2.25
N ALA A 238 -6.22 11.85 -2.25
CA ALA A 238 -6.66 12.53 -3.45
C ALA A 238 -5.48 13.02 -4.30
N VAL A 239 -5.68 13.03 -5.62
CA VAL A 239 -4.67 13.53 -6.56
C VAL A 239 -4.70 15.05 -6.55
N ASP A 240 -3.51 15.63 -6.39
CA ASP A 240 -3.28 17.05 -6.53
C ASP A 240 -2.07 17.33 -7.44
N GLN A 241 -1.64 18.59 -7.49
CA GLN A 241 -0.51 18.99 -8.32
C GLN A 241 0.80 18.30 -7.88
N ALA A 242 1.01 18.08 -6.58
CA ALA A 242 2.23 17.41 -6.11
C ALA A 242 2.29 15.95 -6.61
N THR A 243 1.16 15.25 -6.63
CA THR A 243 1.08 13.91 -7.22
C THR A 243 1.39 13.93 -8.72
N ILE A 244 0.86 14.91 -9.47
CA ILE A 244 1.10 15.06 -10.91
C ILE A 244 2.58 15.36 -11.18
N ASP A 245 3.17 16.31 -10.45
CA ASP A 245 4.57 16.70 -10.60
C ASP A 245 5.52 15.53 -10.27
N TYR A 246 5.18 14.71 -9.28
CA TYR A 246 5.98 13.54 -8.94
C TYR A 246 6.08 12.52 -10.08
N VAL A 247 4.97 12.30 -10.81
CA VAL A 247 4.90 11.28 -11.88
C VAL A 247 5.38 11.81 -13.24
N GLU A 248 5.53 13.13 -13.40
CA GLU A 248 6.00 13.73 -14.65
C GLU A 248 7.41 13.25 -15.01
N GLY A 249 7.59 12.82 -16.27
CA GLY A 249 8.88 12.39 -16.80
C GLY A 249 9.38 11.04 -16.25
N ARG A 250 8.61 10.33 -15.42
CA ARG A 250 8.99 8.99 -14.95
C ARG A 250 9.03 7.98 -16.11
N PRO A 251 9.90 6.95 -16.06
CA PRO A 251 10.10 6.01 -17.16
C PRO A 251 8.84 5.38 -17.75
N PHE A 252 7.86 5.01 -16.92
CA PHE A 252 6.59 4.41 -17.34
C PHE A 252 5.42 5.41 -17.35
N ALA A 253 5.66 6.70 -17.09
CA ALA A 253 4.63 7.70 -17.19
C ALA A 253 4.26 7.99 -18.67
N PRO A 254 2.99 8.34 -18.95
CA PRO A 254 2.59 8.72 -20.30
C PRO A 254 3.32 9.97 -20.76
N GLN A 255 3.49 10.11 -22.08
CA GLN A 255 4.20 11.24 -22.69
C GLN A 255 3.33 11.94 -23.74
N GLY A 256 3.68 13.19 -24.07
CA GLY A 256 3.05 13.94 -25.15
C GLY A 256 1.54 14.13 -24.96
N GLU A 257 0.74 13.75 -25.96
CA GLU A 257 -0.72 13.89 -25.91
C GLU A 257 -1.35 13.01 -24.82
N GLN A 258 -0.84 11.79 -24.62
CA GLN A 258 -1.34 10.89 -23.57
C GLN A 258 -1.09 11.46 -22.17
N TRP A 259 0.02 12.18 -21.96
CA TRP A 259 0.28 12.89 -20.70
C TRP A 259 -0.81 13.92 -20.42
N SER A 260 -1.16 14.73 -21.43
CA SER A 260 -2.17 15.77 -21.28
C SER A 260 -3.56 15.18 -20.98
N GLN A 261 -3.91 14.07 -21.63
CA GLN A 261 -5.15 13.33 -21.38
C GLN A 261 -5.15 12.71 -19.97
N ALA A 262 -4.04 12.11 -19.56
CA ALA A 262 -3.88 11.50 -18.24
C ALA A 262 -4.03 12.54 -17.14
N VAL A 263 -3.30 13.67 -17.22
CA VAL A 263 -3.41 14.77 -16.25
C VAL A 263 -4.83 15.31 -16.17
N ALA A 264 -5.55 15.45 -17.29
CA ALA A 264 -6.93 15.89 -17.28
C ALA A 264 -7.85 14.91 -16.54
N ALA A 265 -7.67 13.60 -16.73
CA ALA A 265 -8.42 12.57 -16.01
C ALA A 265 -8.04 12.51 -14.52
N TRP A 266 -6.74 12.60 -14.21
CA TRP A 266 -6.21 12.50 -12.85
C TRP A 266 -6.69 13.65 -11.95
N ARG A 267 -6.95 14.83 -12.51
CA ARG A 267 -7.49 15.97 -11.75
C ARG A 267 -8.89 15.73 -11.19
N ASP A 268 -9.64 14.75 -11.69
CA ASP A 268 -10.96 14.36 -11.14
C ASP A 268 -10.86 13.27 -10.05
N LEU A 269 -9.65 12.77 -9.77
CA LEU A 269 -9.40 11.73 -8.76
C LEU A 269 -9.29 12.34 -7.36
N HIS A 270 -10.41 12.88 -6.91
CA HIS A 270 -10.68 13.28 -5.54
C HIS A 270 -12.15 13.01 -5.21
N SER A 271 -12.49 12.96 -3.93
CA SER A 271 -13.90 12.90 -3.50
C SER A 271 -14.66 14.14 -3.94
N ASP A 272 -15.92 13.96 -4.32
CA ASP A 272 -16.83 15.08 -4.58
C ASP A 272 -17.15 15.81 -3.25
N ALA A 273 -17.45 17.11 -3.32
CA ALA A 273 -17.60 17.96 -2.12
C ALA A 273 -18.63 17.46 -1.09
N ASP A 274 -19.70 16.80 -1.54
CA ASP A 274 -20.78 16.28 -0.69
C ASP A 274 -20.73 14.74 -0.52
N ALA A 275 -19.59 14.12 -0.83
CA ALA A 275 -19.45 12.66 -0.76
C ALA A 275 -19.67 12.14 0.66
N GLN A 276 -20.41 11.04 0.77
CA GLN A 276 -20.78 10.45 2.05
C GLN A 276 -19.81 9.33 2.41
N PHE A 277 -19.29 9.37 3.63
CA PHE A 277 -18.44 8.33 4.19
C PHE A 277 -19.20 7.56 5.27
N ASP A 278 -19.07 6.23 5.28
CA ASP A 278 -19.67 5.38 6.31
C ASP A 278 -19.09 5.67 7.71
N ARG A 279 -17.84 6.14 7.77
CA ARG A 279 -17.16 6.58 8.99
C ARG A 279 -16.24 7.76 8.72
N VAL A 280 -16.28 8.76 9.60
CA VAL A 280 -15.33 9.89 9.58
C VAL A 280 -14.62 9.95 10.93
N VAL A 281 -13.29 10.06 10.89
CA VAL A 281 -12.43 10.29 12.06
C VAL A 281 -11.68 11.59 11.82
N SER A 282 -11.62 12.46 12.83
CA SER A 282 -11.02 13.79 12.69
C SER A 282 -9.96 14.04 13.75
N LEU A 283 -8.76 14.40 13.31
CA LEU A 283 -7.62 14.76 14.16
C LEU A 283 -7.21 16.20 13.86
N LYS A 284 -6.67 16.87 14.88
CA LYS A 284 -6.03 18.19 14.73
C LYS A 284 -4.52 18.00 14.62
N ALA A 285 -3.92 18.55 13.57
CA ALA A 285 -2.50 18.43 13.30
C ALA A 285 -1.65 19.04 14.43
N GLU A 286 -2.13 20.12 15.04
CA GLU A 286 -1.40 20.88 16.07
C GLU A 286 -1.27 20.11 17.39
N VAL A 287 -2.10 19.09 17.62
CA VAL A 287 -2.00 18.25 18.83
C VAL A 287 -1.10 17.04 18.61
N ILE A 288 -0.76 16.73 17.35
CA ILE A 288 0.15 15.62 17.04
C ILE A 288 1.56 16.06 17.41
N GLN A 289 2.17 15.32 18.34
CA GLN A 289 3.57 15.46 18.72
C GLN A 289 4.38 14.32 18.08
N PRO A 290 5.73 14.39 18.05
CA PRO A 290 6.53 13.26 17.61
C PRO A 290 6.16 11.99 18.38
N GLN A 291 5.88 10.91 17.67
CA GLN A 291 5.32 9.66 18.19
C GLN A 291 6.38 8.55 18.20
N LEU A 292 6.20 7.59 19.11
CA LEU A 292 6.90 6.31 19.09
C LEU A 292 5.97 5.19 19.51
N THR A 293 6.24 3.98 19.03
CA THR A 293 5.59 2.76 19.54
C THR A 293 6.39 2.23 20.71
N TRP A 294 5.76 2.05 21.87
CA TRP A 294 6.42 1.58 23.09
C TRP A 294 6.28 0.07 23.31
N GLY A 295 5.42 -0.61 22.55
CA GLY A 295 5.08 -2.02 22.72
C GLY A 295 5.28 -2.87 21.46
N THR A 296 4.61 -4.02 21.42
CA THR A 296 4.70 -5.01 20.32
C THR A 296 3.56 -4.90 19.31
N SER A 297 2.78 -3.82 19.36
CA SER A 297 1.67 -3.56 18.46
C SER A 297 1.75 -2.10 17.97
N PRO A 298 1.44 -1.82 16.70
CA PRO A 298 1.51 -0.46 16.17
C PRO A 298 0.52 0.52 16.82
N GLU A 299 -0.56 0.03 17.47
CA GLU A 299 -1.47 0.87 18.27
C GLU A 299 -0.92 1.23 19.66
N MET A 300 0.15 0.57 20.12
CA MET A 300 0.82 0.90 21.37
C MET A 300 1.76 2.08 21.15
N VAL A 301 1.17 3.24 20.90
CA VAL A 301 1.84 4.49 20.54
C VAL A 301 1.67 5.54 21.63
N VAL A 302 2.71 6.33 21.86
CA VAL A 302 2.65 7.56 22.68
C VAL A 302 3.52 8.66 22.06
N ALA A 303 3.27 9.90 22.45
CA ALA A 303 4.18 11.00 22.17
C ALA A 303 5.54 10.75 22.85
N ILE A 304 6.62 11.23 22.24
CA ILE A 304 8.00 11.03 22.72
C ILE A 304 8.25 11.56 24.15
N ASN A 305 7.46 12.55 24.59
CA ASN A 305 7.54 13.14 25.93
C ASN A 305 6.51 12.58 26.93
N ALA A 306 5.68 11.63 26.49
CA ALA A 306 4.65 11.02 27.33
C ALA A 306 5.23 9.83 28.12
N LYS A 307 4.48 9.39 29.12
CA LYS A 307 4.78 8.17 29.88
C LYS A 307 4.16 6.98 29.18
N VAL A 308 4.85 5.84 29.25
CA VAL A 308 4.29 4.55 28.86
C VAL A 308 3.04 4.28 29.72
N PRO A 309 1.89 3.90 29.13
CA PRO A 309 0.66 3.70 29.88
C PRO A 309 0.76 2.55 30.90
N ASP A 310 0.19 2.76 32.09
CA ASP A 310 0.13 1.76 33.15
C ASP A 310 -1.02 0.78 32.90
N PRO A 311 -0.75 -0.54 32.75
CA PRO A 311 -1.80 -1.55 32.54
C PRO A 311 -2.85 -1.56 33.66
N GLU A 312 -2.49 -1.19 34.89
CA GLU A 312 -3.43 -1.17 36.03
C GLU A 312 -4.51 -0.08 35.90
N GLN A 313 -4.34 0.86 34.95
CA GLN A 313 -5.30 1.94 34.68
C GLN A 313 -6.25 1.60 33.51
N ILE A 314 -6.19 0.38 32.97
CA ILE A 314 -6.99 -0.07 31.83
C ILE A 314 -8.05 -1.08 32.27
N ASP A 315 -9.32 -0.75 32.05
CA ASP A 315 -10.46 -1.60 32.43
C ASP A 315 -10.59 -2.88 31.59
N ASP A 316 -10.17 -2.82 30.31
CA ASP A 316 -10.23 -3.97 29.41
C ASP A 316 -9.13 -4.98 29.76
N THR A 317 -9.54 -6.11 30.35
CA THR A 317 -8.62 -7.17 30.80
C THR A 317 -7.80 -7.80 29.66
N VAL A 318 -8.31 -7.82 28.42
CA VAL A 318 -7.56 -8.32 27.26
C VAL A 318 -6.46 -7.34 26.90
N LYS A 319 -6.79 -6.05 26.79
CA LYS A 319 -5.80 -5.00 26.53
C LYS A 319 -4.76 -4.93 27.64
N GLN A 320 -5.19 -4.94 28.89
CA GLN A 320 -4.31 -4.94 30.06
C GLN A 320 -3.28 -6.09 29.99
N ASN A 321 -3.72 -7.32 29.72
CA ASN A 321 -2.82 -8.46 29.59
C ASN A 321 -1.87 -8.34 28.38
N GLY A 322 -2.36 -7.78 27.27
CA GLY A 322 -1.52 -7.45 26.11
C GLY A 322 -0.42 -6.46 26.46
N MET A 323 -0.76 -5.39 27.20
CA MET A 323 0.20 -4.38 27.64
C MET A 323 1.25 -4.95 28.60
N ARG A 324 0.86 -5.76 29.60
CA ARG A 324 1.82 -6.44 30.50
C ARG A 324 2.84 -7.27 29.71
N LYS A 325 2.39 -8.04 28.70
CA LYS A 325 3.28 -8.82 27.83
C LYS A 325 4.20 -7.92 27.00
N ALA A 326 3.67 -6.82 26.47
CA ALA A 326 4.47 -5.86 25.70
C ALA A 326 5.55 -5.20 26.56
N LEU A 327 5.22 -4.76 27.77
CA LEU A 327 6.17 -4.17 28.72
C LEU A 327 7.29 -5.16 29.09
N ALA A 328 6.93 -6.40 29.39
CA ALA A 328 7.90 -7.46 29.67
C ALA A 328 8.82 -7.75 28.48
N TYR A 329 8.26 -7.82 27.26
CA TYR A 329 9.05 -8.04 26.03
C TYR A 329 10.00 -6.88 25.74
N MET A 330 9.54 -5.64 25.95
CA MET A 330 10.30 -4.42 25.69
C MET A 330 11.27 -4.05 26.83
N ALA A 331 11.21 -4.76 27.97
CA ALA A 331 11.95 -4.47 29.19
C ALA A 331 11.72 -3.04 29.72
N LEU A 332 10.45 -2.63 29.81
CA LEU A 332 10.00 -1.29 30.24
C LEU A 332 9.25 -1.29 31.59
N GLU A 333 9.37 -2.37 32.37
CA GLU A 333 8.79 -2.51 33.72
C GLU A 333 9.49 -1.67 34.79
#